data_AF-A0A7Z9C5A6-F1
#
_entry.id   AF-A0A7Z9C5A6-F1
#
_cell.length_a   1.000
_cell.length_b   1.000
_cell.length_c   1.000
_cell.angle_alpha   90.00
_cell.angle_beta   90.00
_cell.angle_gamma   90.00
#
_symmetry.space_group_name_H-M   'P 1'
#
loop_
_entity.id
_entity.type
_entity.pdbx_description
1 polymer ?
#
loop_
_entity_poly.entity_id
_entity_poly.type
_entity_poly.pdbx_seq_one_letter_code
_entity_poly.pdbx_strand_id
1 'polypeptide(L)' 'MLDLDMTPYAAFVWPAWGVSALVLAALTARAVIASRKWRRELDRLDTAANEPDRPQAARRAIGPKE' A
#
# COMPACT_ATOMS: atom_id res chain seq x y z
N MET A 1 -24.55 -17.87 -14.06
CA MET A 1 -23.61 -17.67 -15.18
C MET A 1 -23.46 -16.17 -15.34
N LEU A 2 -22.22 -15.67 -15.41
CA LEU A 2 -21.96 -14.25 -15.63
C LEU A 2 -22.36 -13.92 -17.07
N ASP A 3 -23.58 -13.43 -17.26
CA ASP A 3 -24.09 -13.00 -18.56
C ASP A 3 -23.61 -11.57 -18.82
N LEU A 4 -22.46 -11.48 -19.50
CA LEU A 4 -21.82 -10.23 -19.90
C LEU A 4 -22.14 -9.89 -21.36
N ASP A 5 -23.13 -10.57 -21.92
CA ASP A 5 -23.57 -10.39 -23.29
C ASP A 5 -24.51 -9.17 -23.39
N MET A 6 -23.91 -8.00 -23.65
CA MET A 6 -24.66 -6.77 -23.91
C MET A 6 -24.95 -6.57 -25.40
N THR A 7 -25.00 -7.64 -26.19
CA THR A 7 -25.35 -7.58 -27.62
C THR A 7 -26.78 -7.04 -27.75
N PRO A 8 -27.03 -5.99 -28.58
CA PRO A 8 -26.17 -5.43 -29.63
C PRO A 8 -25.35 -4.16 -29.26
N TYR A 9 -25.50 -3.60 -28.06
CA TYR A 9 -24.86 -2.34 -27.64
C TYR A 9 -23.53 -2.52 -26.88
N ALA A 10 -23.03 -3.75 -26.78
CA ALA A 10 -21.81 -4.10 -26.08
C ALA A 10 -20.63 -3.21 -26.52
N ALA A 11 -20.49 -2.98 -27.83
CA ALA A 11 -19.43 -2.13 -28.38
C ALA A 11 -19.48 -0.66 -27.91
N PHE A 12 -20.62 -0.17 -27.41
CA PHE A 12 -20.77 1.17 -26.84
C PHE A 12 -20.63 1.20 -25.32
N VAL A 13 -21.15 0.19 -24.62
CA VAL A 13 -21.17 0.14 -23.14
C VAL A 13 -19.81 -0.29 -22.58
N TRP A 14 -19.17 -1.28 -23.22
CA TRP A 14 -17.91 -1.85 -22.76
C TRP A 14 -16.74 -0.87 -22.75
N PRO A 15 -16.57 0.02 -23.75
CA PRO A 15 -15.49 1.01 -23.69
C PRO A 15 -15.63 1.96 -22.51
N ALA A 16 -16.86 2.40 -22.19
CA ALA A 16 -17.10 3.30 -21.05
C ALA A 16 -16.70 2.63 -19.73
N TRP A 17 -17.17 1.40 -19.49
CA TRP A 17 -16.78 0.62 -18.32
C TRP A 17 -15.30 0.23 -18.33
N GLY A 18 -14.74 -0.06 -19.51
CA GLY A 18 -13.33 -0.38 -19.70
C GLY A 18 -12.42 0.76 -19.28
N VAL A 19 -12.78 2.01 -19.62
CA VAL A 19 -12.04 3.20 -19.16
C VAL A 19 -12.12 3.33 -17.64
N SER A 20 -13.30 3.18 -17.03
CA SER A 20 -13.44 3.24 -15.58
C SER A 20 -12.61 2.16 -14.87
N ALA A 21 -12.66 0.92 -15.36
CA ALA A 21 -11.86 -0.19 -14.83
C ALA A 21 -10.37 0.09 -14.98
N LEU A 22 -9.94 0.67 -16.11
CA LEU A 22 -8.54 1.04 -16.36
C LEU A 22 -8.07 2.13 -15.39
N VAL A 23 -8.88 3.15 -15.14
CA VAL A 23 -8.56 4.21 -14.17
C VAL A 23 -8.45 3.63 -12.75
N LEU A 24 -9.39 2.77 -12.34
CA LEU A 24 -9.34 2.11 -11.04
C LEU A 24 -8.11 1.21 -10.90
N ALA A 25 -7.75 0.46 -11.94
CA ALA A 25 -6.55 -0.36 -11.96
C ALA A 25 -5.28 0.50 -11.84
N ALA A 26 -5.21 1.63 -12.55
CA ALA A 26 -4.08 2.56 -12.47
C ALA A 26 -3.94 3.19 -11.08
N LEU A 27 -5.04 3.62 -10.45
CA LEU A 27 -5.05 4.13 -9.09
C LEU A 27 -4.61 3.08 -8.08
N THR A 28 -5.12 1.85 -8.22
CA THR A 28 -4.73 0.72 -7.38
C THR A 28 -3.25 0.42 -7.51
N ALA A 29 -2.73 0.35 -8.74
CA ALA A 29 -1.30 0.12 -8.99
C ALA A 29 -0.44 1.23 -8.37
N ARG A 30 -0.84 2.50 -8.50
CA ARG A 30 -0.14 3.64 -7.89
C ARG A 30 -0.13 3.53 -6.37
N ALA A 31 -1.25 3.18 -5.75
CA ALA A 31 -1.36 2.99 -4.30
C ALA A 31 -0.46 1.84 -3.82
N VAL A 32 -0.44 0.72 -4.54
CA VAL A 32 0.42 -0.43 -4.22
C VAL A 32 1.90 -0.06 -4.33
N ILE A 33 2.31 0.65 -5.39
CA ILE A 33 3.71 1.09 -5.57
C ILE A 33 4.13 2.02 -4.43
N ALA A 34 3.28 2.98 -4.08
CA ALA A 34 3.53 3.87 -2.94
C ALA A 34 3.66 3.07 -1.64
N SER A 35 2.72 2.14 -1.37
CA SER A 35 2.77 1.29 -0.19
C SER A 35 4.07 0.48 -0.12
N ARG A 36 4.54 -0.10 -1.25
CA ARG A 36 5.81 -0.84 -1.31
C ARG A 36 7.02 0.03 -1.02
N LYS A 37 7.03 1.28 -1.48
CA LYS A 37 8.12 2.23 -1.19
C LYS A 37 8.22 2.51 0.31
N TRP A 38 7.09 2.73 0.96
CA TRP A 38 7.04 3.06 2.39
C TRP A 38 7.30 1.84 3.27
N ARG A 39 6.86 0.65 2.84
CA ARG A 39 7.19 -0.63 3.50
C ARG A 39 8.69 -0.90 3.56
N ARG A 40 9.47 -0.50 2.55
CA ARG A 40 10.94 -0.63 2.60
C ARG A 40 11.57 0.28 3.65
N GLU A 41 11.05 1.48 3.83
CA GLU A 41 11.56 2.38 4.88
C GLU A 41 11.12 1.89 6.26
N LEU A 42 9.91 1.35 6.40
CA LEU A 42 9.46 0.70 7.62
C LEU A 42 10.34 -0.51 7.97
N ASP A 43 10.67 -1.36 6.99
CA ASP A 43 11.57 -2.51 7.19
C ASP A 43 12.96 -2.08 7.67
N ARG A 44 13.48 -0.96 7.14
CA ARG A 44 14.74 -0.35 7.59
C ARG A 44 14.67 0.14 9.04
N LEU A 45 13.57 0.79 9.42
CA LEU A 45 13.35 1.29 10.78
C LEU A 45 13.09 0.14 11.77
N ASP A 46 12.36 -0.88 11.35
CA ASP A 46 12.06 -2.05 12.16
C ASP A 46 13.36 -2.83 12.43
N THR A 47 14.17 -3.07 11.40
CA THR A 47 15.50 -3.71 11.57
C THR A 47 16.39 -2.93 12.53
N ALA A 48 16.44 -1.59 12.43
CA ALA A 48 17.21 -0.75 13.36
C ALA A 48 16.62 -0.71 14.78
N ALA A 49 15.31 -0.91 14.94
CA ALA A 49 14.64 -0.95 16.24
C ALA A 49 14.72 -2.34 16.91
N ASN A 50 14.84 -3.40 16.12
CA ASN A 50 14.95 -4.80 16.55
C ASN A 50 16.40 -5.23 16.86
N GLU A 51 17.37 -4.34 16.68
CA GLU A 51 18.74 -4.56 17.15
C GLU A 51 18.72 -4.85 18.68
N PRO A 52 19.31 -5.96 19.15
CA PRO A 52 19.11 -6.47 20.51
C PRO A 52 19.70 -5.61 21.64
N ASP A 53 20.27 -4.44 21.35
CA ASP A 53 20.86 -3.52 22.35
C ASP A 53 19.86 -2.47 22.90
N ARG A 54 18.55 -2.73 22.74
CA ARG A 54 17.46 -1.92 23.31
C ARG A 54 17.18 -2.06 24.83
N PRO A 55 18.06 -2.55 25.73
CA PRO A 55 17.90 -2.26 27.16
C PRO A 55 18.43 -0.86 27.55
N GLN A 56 19.22 -0.19 26.70
CA GLN A 56 19.95 1.02 27.10
C GLN A 56 19.22 2.33 26.78
N ALA A 57 18.53 2.42 25.64
CA ALA A 57 17.84 3.64 25.23
C ALA A 57 16.63 3.98 26.12
N ALA A 58 15.86 2.97 26.54
CA ALA A 58 14.76 3.15 27.48
C ALA A 58 15.25 3.50 28.90
N ARG A 59 16.42 2.98 29.30
CA ARG A 59 17.01 3.22 30.62
C ARG A 59 17.64 4.61 30.74
N ARG A 60 18.18 5.17 29.65
CA ARG A 60 18.71 6.54 29.60
C ARG A 60 17.62 7.62 29.58
N ALA A 61 16.41 7.31 29.13
CA ALA A 61 15.27 8.23 29.22
C ALA A 61 14.71 8.37 30.65
N ILE A 62 15.15 7.53 31.60
CA ILE A 62 14.61 7.43 32.96
C ILE A 62 15.59 7.97 34.04
N GLY A 63 16.73 8.61 33.72
CA GLY A 63 17.53 9.25 34.78
C GLY A 63 18.55 10.29 34.34
N PRO A 64 18.96 11.22 35.23
CA PRO A 64 18.54 11.40 36.63
C PRO A 64 17.55 12.58 36.81
N LYS A 65 16.58 12.42 37.72
CA LYS A 65 15.99 13.55 38.43
C LYS A 65 16.79 13.74 39.71
N GLU A 66 17.28 14.96 39.89
CA GLU A 66 18.01 15.51 41.03
C GLU A 66 19.50 15.13 41.15
#